data_AF-A0A0M0J9B0-F1
#
_entry.id   AF-A0A0M0J9B0-F1
#
_cell.length_a   1.000
_cell.length_b   1.000
_cell.length_c   1.000
_cell.angle_alpha   90.00
_cell.angle_beta   90.00
_cell.angle_gamma   90.00
#
_symmetry.space_group_name_H-M   'P 1'
#
loop_
_entity.id
_entity.type
_entity.pdbx_description
1 polymer ?
#
loop_
_entity_poly.entity_id
_entity_poly.type
_entity_poly.pdbx_seq_one_letter_code
_entity_poly.pdbx_strand_id
1 'polypeptide(L)'
;MALDATGNIICLAGVIMTLAFGSLLIGVSPTLNQIGYLLIVGVLIDCFITTKVIIPCAMTLLPGDSNFWPRKRLPVASVGRVPITARASVQAVASRNQAHQQIPEELSDTWEAAD
;
A
#
# COMPACT_ATOMS: atom_id res chain seq x y z
N MET A 1 -14.92 -4.16 -10.52
CA MET A 1 -14.43 -2.79 -10.80
C MET A 1 -13.18 -2.36 -10.02
N ALA A 2 -12.80 -2.97 -8.88
CA ALA A 2 -11.58 -2.56 -8.15
C ALA A 2 -10.25 -2.97 -8.82
N LEU A 3 -10.20 -4.11 -9.52
CA LEU A 3 -8.97 -4.60 -10.17
C LEU A 3 -8.63 -3.86 -11.47
N ASP A 4 -9.64 -3.31 -12.16
CA ASP A 4 -9.44 -2.49 -13.38
C ASP A 4 -8.62 -1.23 -13.09
N ALA A 5 -8.84 -0.60 -11.92
CA ALA A 5 -8.18 0.64 -11.57
C ALA A 5 -6.66 0.49 -11.38
N THR A 6 -6.19 -0.64 -10.82
CA THR A 6 -4.76 -0.88 -10.55
C THR A 6 -4.03 -1.53 -11.73
N GLY A 7 -4.76 -2.17 -12.65
CA GLY A 7 -4.19 -2.81 -13.83
C GLY A 7 -3.40 -1.84 -14.73
N ASN A 8 -3.87 -0.60 -14.85
CA ASN A 8 -3.23 0.43 -15.67
C ASN A 8 -1.89 0.88 -15.08
N ILE A 9 -1.75 0.92 -13.75
CA ILE A 9 -0.51 1.36 -13.08
C ILE A 9 0.63 0.37 -13.34
N ILE A 10 0.34 -0.94 -13.26
CA ILE A 10 1.32 -1.99 -13.51
C ILE A 10 1.80 -1.96 -14.97
N CYS A 11 0.88 -1.69 -15.90
CA CYS A 11 1.21 -1.55 -17.32
C CYS A 11 2.11 -0.33 -17.56
N LEU A 12 1.79 0.81 -16.95
CA LEU A 12 2.62 2.02 -17.02
C LEU A 12 4.02 1.78 -16.43
N ALA A 13 4.12 1.08 -15.30
CA ALA A 13 5.38 0.72 -14.68
C ALA A 13 6.25 -0.16 -15.61
N GLY A 14 5.65 -1.13 -16.32
CA GLY A 14 6.37 -1.95 -17.30
C GLY A 14 6.88 -1.14 -18.50
N VAL A 15 6.06 -0.19 -19.00
CA VAL A 15 6.46 0.69 -20.11
C VAL A 15 7.66 1.55 -19.75
N ILE A 16 7.66 2.20 -18.57
CA ILE A 16 8.80 3.05 -18.16
C ILE A 16 10.09 2.25 -17.96
N MET A 17 10.02 1.01 -17.43
CA MET A 17 11.19 0.14 -17.27
C MET A 17 11.76 -0.28 -18.63
N THR A 18 10.88 -0.59 -19.58
CA THR A 18 11.26 -0.93 -20.95
C THR A 18 11.97 0.24 -21.63
N LEU A 19 11.47 1.47 -21.45
CA LEU A 19 12.13 2.67 -21.97
C LEU A 19 13.50 2.92 -21.34
N ALA A 20 13.62 2.71 -20.02
CA ALA A 20 14.88 2.86 -19.31
C ALA A 20 15.95 1.88 -19.82
N PHE A 21 15.61 0.59 -19.97
CA PHE A 21 16.53 -0.39 -20.53
C PHE A 21 16.71 -0.25 -22.05
N GLY A 22 15.71 0.27 -22.76
CA GLY A 22 15.82 0.65 -24.17
C GLY A 22 16.94 1.67 -24.42
N SER A 23 17.18 2.57 -23.48
CA SER A 23 18.30 3.52 -23.54
C SER A 23 19.66 2.82 -23.60
N LEU A 24 19.84 1.68 -22.91
CA LEU A 24 21.09 0.90 -22.96
C LEU A 24 21.36 0.29 -24.34
N LEU A 25 20.30 0.02 -25.12
CA LEU A 25 20.40 -0.53 -26.48
C LEU A 25 21.03 0.46 -27.48
N ILE A 26 20.97 1.76 -27.18
CA ILE A 26 21.56 2.84 -27.99
C ILE A 26 23.10 2.85 -27.86
N GLY A 27 23.66 2.12 -26.89
CA GLY A 27 25.09 1.98 -26.72
C GLY A 27 25.78 1.33 -27.93
N VAL A 28 26.92 1.89 -28.31
CA VAL A 28 27.67 1.53 -29.53
C VAL A 28 28.30 0.12 -29.46
N SER A 29 28.42 -0.48 -28.27
CA SER A 29 29.10 -1.77 -28.13
C SER A 29 28.14 -2.96 -28.37
N PRO A 30 28.55 -3.94 -29.20
CA PRO A 30 27.69 -5.08 -29.55
C PRO A 30 27.35 -5.96 -28.34
N THR A 31 28.27 -6.07 -27.36
CA THR A 31 28.02 -6.78 -26.10
C THR A 31 26.93 -6.12 -25.27
N LEU A 32 26.93 -4.79 -25.18
CA LEU A 32 25.92 -4.05 -24.43
C LEU A 32 24.53 -4.13 -25.09
N ASN A 33 24.50 -4.15 -26.43
CA ASN A 33 23.26 -4.32 -27.19
C ASN A 33 22.64 -5.72 -26.98
N GLN A 34 23.45 -6.80 -26.98
CA GLN A 34 22.98 -8.15 -26.67
C GLN A 34 22.35 -8.25 -25.27
N ILE A 35 23.00 -7.65 -24.26
CA ILE A 35 22.49 -7.63 -22.89
C ILE A 35 21.24 -6.76 -22.81
N GLY A 36 21.22 -5.58 -23.44
CA GLY A 36 20.06 -4.69 -23.47
C GLY A 36 18.83 -5.33 -24.08
N TYR A 37 18.99 -6.10 -25.17
CA TYR A 37 17.90 -6.87 -25.76
C TYR A 37 17.34 -7.93 -24.79
N LEU A 38 18.22 -8.67 -24.12
CA LEU A 38 17.81 -9.63 -23.08
C LEU A 38 17.07 -8.94 -21.93
N LEU A 39 17.49 -7.76 -21.49
CA LEU A 39 16.84 -7.00 -20.43
C LEU A 39 15.44 -6.51 -20.83
N ILE A 40 15.28 -6.02 -22.06
CA ILE A 40 13.98 -5.58 -22.59
C ILE A 40 13.00 -6.76 -22.66
N VAL A 41 13.44 -7.88 -23.23
CA VAL A 41 12.59 -9.09 -23.34
C VAL A 41 12.31 -9.66 -21.94
N GLY A 42 13.32 -9.71 -21.08
CA GLY A 42 13.20 -10.21 -19.71
C GLY A 42 12.24 -9.39 -18.86
N VAL A 43 12.27 -8.06 -18.92
CA VAL A 43 11.36 -7.21 -18.13
C VAL A 43 9.92 -7.26 -18.64
N LEU A 44 9.70 -7.33 -19.96
CA LEU A 44 8.37 -7.56 -20.53
C LEU A 44 7.82 -8.88 -20.00
N ILE A 45 8.62 -9.94 -20.08
CA ILE A 45 8.25 -11.26 -19.58
C ILE A 45 8.00 -11.22 -18.07
N ASP A 46 8.86 -10.62 -17.25
CA ASP A 46 8.72 -10.61 -15.79
C ASP A 46 7.46 -9.86 -15.31
N CYS A 47 7.18 -8.65 -15.82
CA CYS A 47 6.00 -7.90 -15.36
C CYS A 47 4.68 -8.58 -15.75
N PHE A 48 4.60 -9.21 -16.93
CA PHE A 48 3.41 -9.96 -17.35
C PHE A 48 3.34 -11.33 -16.68
N ILE A 49 4.41 -12.11 -16.69
CA ILE A 49 4.42 -13.47 -16.14
C ILE A 49 4.31 -13.43 -14.63
N THR A 50 5.20 -12.71 -13.94
CA THR A 50 5.21 -12.71 -12.47
C THR A 50 3.94 -12.09 -11.92
N THR A 51 3.59 -10.87 -12.37
CA THR A 51 2.48 -10.14 -11.75
C THR A 51 1.11 -10.57 -12.24
N LYS A 52 0.93 -10.87 -13.54
CA LYS A 52 -0.41 -11.22 -14.08
C LYS A 52 -0.70 -12.71 -14.08
N VAL A 53 0.31 -13.59 -14.02
CA VAL A 53 0.11 -15.04 -14.09
C VAL A 53 0.55 -15.72 -12.81
N ILE A 54 1.81 -15.59 -12.40
CA ILE A 54 2.36 -16.33 -11.26
C ILE A 54 1.66 -15.94 -9.96
N ILE A 55 1.52 -14.64 -9.67
CA ILE A 55 0.84 -14.19 -8.44
C ILE A 55 -0.60 -14.72 -8.37
N PRO A 56 -1.51 -14.44 -9.31
CA PRO A 56 -2.88 -14.94 -9.21
C PRO A 56 -2.97 -16.47 -9.30
N CYS A 57 -2.09 -17.13 -10.06
CA CYS A 57 -2.01 -18.59 -10.10
C CYS A 57 -1.60 -19.16 -8.74
N ALA A 58 -0.60 -18.58 -8.06
CA ALA A 58 -0.24 -18.96 -6.70
C ALA A 58 -1.38 -18.72 -5.69
N MET A 59 -2.08 -17.59 -5.82
CA MET A 59 -3.22 -17.25 -4.95
C MET A 59 -4.43 -18.19 -5.16
N THR A 60 -4.59 -18.76 -6.36
CA THR A 60 -5.69 -19.70 -6.68
C THR A 60 -5.32 -21.15 -6.39
N LEU A 61 -4.05 -21.53 -6.56
CA LEU A 61 -3.54 -22.89 -6.31
C LEU A 61 -3.34 -23.20 -4.82
N LEU A 62 -3.21 -22.20 -3.95
CA LEU A 62 -3.24 -22.38 -2.49
C LEU A 62 -4.60 -21.92 -1.92
N PRO A 63 -5.68 -22.70 -2.08
CA PRO A 63 -6.95 -22.43 -1.44
C PRO A 63 -6.85 -22.78 0.05
N GLY A 64 -6.36 -21.82 0.83
CA GLY A 64 -6.33 -21.92 2.29
C GLY A 64 -6.42 -20.53 2.88
N ASP A 65 -7.14 -20.41 4.00
CA ASP A 65 -7.32 -19.20 4.82
C ASP A 65 -6.00 -18.50 5.25
N SER A 66 -4.83 -19.03 4.86
CA SER A 66 -3.49 -18.46 5.05
C SER A 66 -2.99 -17.58 3.90
N ASN A 67 -3.62 -17.56 2.72
CA ASN A 67 -3.14 -16.76 1.58
C ASN A 67 -3.18 -15.24 1.84
N PHE A 68 -3.93 -14.79 2.86
CA PHE A 68 -4.18 -13.38 3.15
C PHE A 68 -3.88 -12.98 4.61
N TRP A 69 -2.92 -13.65 5.25
CA TRP A 69 -2.51 -13.30 6.62
C TRP A 69 -2.19 -11.79 6.72
N PRO A 70 -2.79 -11.02 7.67
CA PRO A 70 -3.27 -11.45 8.98
C PRO A 70 -4.80 -11.39 9.15
N ARG A 71 -5.28 -12.48 9.75
CA ARG A 71 -6.63 -12.65 10.29
C ARG A 71 -6.82 -11.81 11.56
N LYS A 72 -7.56 -10.72 11.44
CA LYS A 72 -8.65 -10.35 12.36
C LYS A 72 -9.73 -9.69 11.50
N ARG A 73 -10.72 -10.49 11.08
CA ARG A 73 -11.97 -9.91 10.57
C ARG A 73 -12.62 -9.22 11.77
N LEU A 74 -12.31 -7.94 11.98
CA LEU A 74 -13.16 -7.09 12.80
C LEU A 74 -14.54 -7.15 12.13
N PRO A 75 -15.62 -7.38 12.90
CA PRO A 75 -16.96 -7.26 12.36
C PRO A 75 -17.04 -5.89 11.71
N VAL A 76 -17.16 -5.84 10.38
CA VAL A 76 -17.62 -4.63 9.70
C VAL A 76 -19.06 -4.49 10.15
N ALA A 77 -19.25 -3.80 11.27
CA ALA A 77 -20.54 -3.25 11.62
C ALA A 77 -20.98 -2.52 10.36
N SER A 78 -22.03 -3.02 9.70
CA SER A 78 -22.67 -2.30 8.61
C SER A 78 -22.77 -0.86 9.07
N VAL A 79 -22.12 0.05 8.34
CA VAL A 79 -22.29 1.49 8.50
C VAL A 79 -23.70 1.79 8.01
N GLY A 80 -24.69 1.32 8.76
CA GLY A 80 -26.05 1.81 8.71
C GLY A 80 -25.97 3.27 9.08
N ARG A 81 -26.63 4.12 8.28
CA ARG A 81 -26.78 5.57 8.48
C ARG A 81 -26.71 5.90 9.97
N VAL A 82 -25.57 6.43 10.40
CA VAL A 82 -25.40 6.90 11.77
C VAL A 82 -26.45 7.99 11.95
N PRO A 83 -27.47 7.80 12.81
CA PRO A 83 -28.46 8.84 13.02
C PRO A 83 -27.70 10.09 13.53
N ILE A 84 -28.05 11.27 13.01
CA ILE A 84 -27.34 12.54 13.28
C ILE A 84 -27.24 12.85 14.78
N THR A 85 -28.04 12.19 15.61
CA THR A 85 -27.96 12.21 17.08
C THR A 85 -26.64 11.65 17.64
N ALA A 86 -25.87 10.87 16.87
CA ALA A 86 -24.58 10.34 17.30
C ALA A 86 -23.48 11.41 17.45
N ARG A 87 -23.68 12.62 16.89
CA ARG A 87 -22.82 13.76 17.20
C ARG A 87 -22.81 14.08 18.69
N ALA A 88 -23.94 13.92 19.38
CA ALA A 88 -24.02 14.18 20.82
C ALA A 88 -23.15 13.21 21.63
N SER A 89 -23.16 11.92 21.27
CA SER A 89 -22.31 10.91 21.91
C SER A 89 -20.83 11.10 21.58
N VAL A 90 -20.48 11.51 20.35
CA VAL A 90 -19.09 11.83 19.97
C VAL A 90 -18.60 13.07 20.73
N GLN A 91 -19.46 14.07 20.92
CA GLN A 91 -19.09 15.28 21.66
C GLN A 91 -18.97 15.02 23.16
N ALA A 92 -19.78 14.12 23.72
CA ALA A 92 -19.64 13.62 25.09
C ALA A 92 -18.34 12.82 25.29
N VAL A 93 -17.94 12.00 24.30
CA VAL A 93 -16.65 11.28 24.32
C VAL A 93 -15.47 12.24 24.13
N ALA A 94 -15.60 13.25 23.26
CA ALA A 94 -14.58 14.28 23.05
C ALA A 94 -14.34 15.10 24.32
N SER A 95 -15.41 15.50 25.02
CA SER A 95 -15.31 16.21 26.29
C SER A 95 -14.74 15.32 27.41
N ARG A 96 -15.07 14.02 27.43
CA ARG A 96 -14.42 13.07 28.36
C ARG A 96 -12.93 12.88 28.08
N ASN A 97 -12.49 12.97 26.83
CA ASN A 97 -11.07 12.86 26.47
C ASN A 97 -10.30 14.14 26.82
N GLN A 98 -10.91 15.32 26.69
CA GLN A 98 -10.29 16.59 27.12
C GLN A 98 -9.99 16.62 28.63
N ALA A 99 -10.87 16.07 29.46
CA ALA A 99 -10.62 15.94 30.90
C ALA A 99 -9.42 15.03 31.23
N HIS A 100 -9.07 14.10 30.34
CA HIS A 100 -7.89 13.23 30.48
C HIS A 100 -6.63 13.82 29.82
N GLN A 101 -6.78 14.77 28.89
CA GLN A 101 -5.69 15.42 28.15
C GLN A 101 -5.14 16.65 28.88
N GLN A 102 -5.83 17.15 29.90
CA GLN A 102 -5.25 18.10 30.86
C GLN A 102 -4.23 17.36 31.73
N ILE A 103 -3.03 17.19 31.19
CA ILE A 103 -1.82 16.98 31.98
C ILE A 103 -1.74 18.18 32.92
N PRO A 104 -1.66 17.99 34.26
CA PRO A 104 -1.68 19.11 35.19
C PRO A 104 -0.56 20.08 34.84
N GLU A 105 -0.89 21.35 34.60
CA GLU A 105 0.07 22.45 34.38
C GLU A 105 1.04 22.57 35.58
N GLU A 106 0.60 22.09 36.75
CA GLU A 106 1.40 21.90 37.95
C GLU A 106 2.60 20.96 37.75
N LEU A 107 2.50 19.97 36.85
CA LEU A 107 3.60 19.06 36.55
C LEU A 107 4.67 19.74 35.68
N SER A 108 4.30 20.63 34.75
CA SER A 108 5.27 21.39 33.95
C SER A 108 6.14 22.31 34.81
N ASP A 109 5.55 22.98 35.80
CA ASP A 109 6.26 23.90 36.69
C ASP A 109 7.28 23.17 37.59
N THR A 110 7.06 21.88 37.87
CA THR A 110 7.98 21.06 38.69
C THR A 110 9.23 20.59 37.94
N TRP A 111 9.18 20.51 36.60
CA TRP A 111 10.37 20.17 35.80
C TRP A 111 11.28 21.37 35.58
N GLU A 112 10.74 22.59 35.56
CA GLU A 112 11.49 23.83 35.33
C GLU A 112 12.20 24.37 36.58
N ALA A 113 11.82 23.91 37.78
CA ALA A 113 12.44 24.31 39.05
C ALA A 113 13.61 23.40 39.49
N ALA A 114 13.97 22.39 38.68
CA ALA A 114 15.00 21.39 38.99
C ALA A 114 16.38 21.67 38.34
N ASP A 115 16.50 22.74 37.58
CA ASP A 115 17.69 23.18 36.82
C ASP A 115 18.26 24.51 37.36
#